data_AF-A0A5B0PEN4-F1
#
_entry.id   AF-A0A5B0PEN4-F1
#
_cell.length_a   1.000
_cell.length_b   1.000
_cell.length_c   1.000
_cell.angle_alpha   90.00
_cell.angle_beta   90.00
_cell.angle_gamma   90.00
#
_symmetry.space_group_name_H-M   'P 1'
#
loop_
_entity.id
_entity.type
_entity.pdbx_description
1 polymer ?
#
loop_
_entity_poly.entity_id
_entity_poly.type
_entity_poly.pdbx_seq_one_letter_code
_entity_poly.pdbx_strand_id
1 'polypeptide(L)'
;MQTKSNNAVAFRRICHPATLHGPFDIIASLGQIGGGDTTYGQFQYDTTIGFTDPTHGNETNIMIKANCYGSVPSALQADKVYILHGRLIARNEDAPPVLFCEQEVTLNIGDSSTYIYLIC
;
A
#
# COMPACT_ATOMS: atom_id res chain seq x y z
N MET A 1 23.14 -42.39 -5.98
CA MET A 1 22.86 -40.99 -6.37
C MET A 1 21.45 -40.91 -6.93
N GLN A 2 20.53 -40.30 -6.17
CA GLN A 2 19.27 -39.63 -6.56
C GLN A 2 18.30 -39.70 -5.37
N THR A 3 18.34 -38.67 -4.52
CA THR A 3 17.32 -38.39 -3.51
C THR A 3 16.24 -37.53 -4.15
N LYS A 4 15.00 -38.03 -4.14
CA LYS A 4 13.82 -37.41 -4.73
C LYS A 4 13.42 -36.16 -3.94
N SER A 5 13.39 -35.05 -4.69
CA SER A 5 12.57 -33.83 -4.55
C SER A 5 11.64 -33.75 -3.34
N ASN A 6 11.92 -32.76 -2.49
CA ASN A 6 11.04 -32.29 -1.42
C ASN A 6 9.77 -31.68 -2.03
N ASN A 7 8.66 -32.41 -2.02
CA ASN A 7 7.33 -31.83 -2.21
C ASN A 7 6.92 -31.06 -0.96
N ALA A 8 7.40 -29.82 -0.83
CA ALA A 8 6.76 -28.86 0.05
C ALA A 8 5.42 -28.48 -0.59
N VAL A 9 4.33 -29.06 -0.09
CA VAL A 9 2.99 -28.59 -0.39
C VAL A 9 2.90 -27.18 0.19
N ALA A 10 3.12 -26.17 -0.64
CA ALA A 10 2.90 -24.78 -0.26
C ALA A 10 1.42 -24.65 0.09
N PHE A 11 1.11 -24.55 1.39
CA PHE A 11 -0.22 -24.16 1.83
C PHE A 11 -0.48 -22.78 1.22
N ARG A 12 -1.29 -22.74 0.16
CA ARG A 12 -1.76 -21.50 -0.46
C ARG A 12 -2.62 -20.80 0.59
N ARG A 13 -2.02 -19.91 1.38
CA ARG A 13 -2.74 -19.15 2.40
C ARG A 13 -3.81 -18.36 1.64
N ILE A 14 -5.08 -18.60 1.99
CA ILE A 14 -6.18 -17.90 1.33
C ILE A 14 -6.10 -16.44 1.80
N CYS A 15 -5.52 -15.59 0.97
CA CYS A 15 -5.50 -14.16 1.19
C CYS A 15 -6.86 -13.60 0.78
N HIS A 16 -7.74 -13.41 1.76
CA HIS A 16 -9.01 -12.73 1.52
C HIS A 16 -8.75 -11.23 1.43
N PRO A 17 -9.39 -10.52 0.50
CA PRO A 17 -9.36 -9.07 0.49
C PRO A 17 -9.85 -8.51 1.83
N ALA A 18 -9.05 -7.66 2.45
CA ALA A 18 -9.42 -6.97 3.69
C ALA A 18 -9.83 -5.53 3.37
N THR A 19 -10.86 -5.01 4.04
CA THR A 19 -11.11 -3.57 4.01
C THR A 19 -10.10 -2.89 4.91
N LEU A 20 -9.47 -1.83 4.42
CA LEU A 20 -8.50 -1.05 5.17
C LEU A 20 -8.85 0.43 5.09
N HIS A 21 -8.76 1.09 6.25
CA HIS A 21 -8.97 2.53 6.41
C HIS A 21 -7.93 3.05 7.37
N GLY A 22 -7.19 4.08 6.99
CA GLY A 22 -6.19 4.66 7.87
C GLY A 22 -5.25 5.64 7.18
N PRO A 23 -4.31 6.21 7.94
CA PRO A 23 -3.28 7.08 7.41
C PRO A 23 -2.18 6.28 6.69
N PHE A 24 -1.82 6.73 5.49
CA PHE A 24 -0.71 6.21 4.71
C PHE A 24 0.19 7.35 4.31
N ASP A 25 1.48 7.15 4.54
CA ASP A 25 2.52 8.02 4.04
C ASP A 25 2.82 7.66 2.58
N ILE A 26 2.66 8.62 1.66
CA ILE A 26 2.94 8.45 0.24
C ILE A 26 4.42 8.79 -0.02
N ILE A 27 5.24 7.75 -0.16
CA ILE A 27 6.69 7.88 -0.35
C ILE A 27 7.01 8.28 -1.79
N ALA A 28 6.31 7.68 -2.77
CA ALA A 28 6.53 8.01 -4.18
C ALA A 28 5.26 7.84 -5.02
N SER A 29 5.11 8.72 -6.01
CA SER A 29 4.14 8.56 -7.09
C SER A 29 4.82 7.91 -8.29
N LEU A 30 4.34 6.71 -8.66
CA LEU A 30 4.90 5.91 -9.75
C LEU A 30 4.22 6.18 -11.11
N GLY A 31 3.22 7.07 -11.12
CA GLY A 31 2.50 7.48 -12.31
C GLY A 31 1.32 6.56 -12.66
N GLN A 32 0.80 6.74 -13.87
CA GLN A 32 -0.39 6.03 -14.35
C GLN A 32 -0.04 4.64 -14.88
N ILE A 33 -0.75 3.62 -14.40
CA ILE A 33 -0.67 2.24 -14.87
C ILE A 33 -1.32 2.16 -16.27
N GLY A 34 -0.60 1.58 -17.23
CA GLY A 34 -1.14 1.31 -18.58
C GLY A 34 -0.80 2.34 -19.66
N GLY A 35 -0.03 3.40 -19.33
CA GLY A 35 0.73 4.18 -20.32
C GLY A 35 -0.08 4.91 -21.38
N GLY A 36 -1.10 5.68 -20.99
CA GLY A 36 -1.76 6.64 -21.88
C GLY A 36 -1.72 8.04 -21.28
N ASP A 37 -1.53 9.07 -22.11
CA ASP A 37 -1.67 10.49 -21.73
C ASP A 37 -3.15 10.87 -21.54
N THR A 38 -3.89 10.04 -20.79
CA THR A 38 -5.30 10.26 -20.51
C THR A 38 -5.43 11.03 -19.21
N THR A 39 -6.40 11.95 -19.15
CA THR A 39 -6.66 12.73 -17.93
C THR A 39 -7.14 11.85 -16.76
N TYR A 40 -7.64 10.65 -17.04
CA TYR A 40 -8.14 9.69 -16.06
C TYR A 40 -7.43 8.35 -16.21
N GLY A 41 -7.22 7.67 -15.09
CA GLY A 41 -6.60 6.35 -15.05
C GLY A 41 -6.37 5.84 -13.65
N GLN A 42 -5.68 4.71 -13.57
CA GLN A 42 -5.22 4.15 -12.30
C GLN A 42 -3.80 4.63 -12.02
N PHE A 43 -3.58 5.26 -10.87
CA PHE A 43 -2.29 5.76 -10.44
C PHE A 43 -1.71 4.84 -9.37
N GLN A 44 -0.40 4.60 -9.45
CA GLN A 44 0.31 3.74 -8.51
C GLN A 44 1.21 4.55 -7.60
N TYR A 45 1.27 4.15 -6.34
CA TYR A 45 2.04 4.80 -5.30
C TYR A 45 2.82 3.77 -4.45
N ASP A 46 4.01 4.16 -4.02
CA ASP A 46 4.69 3.53 -2.90
C ASP A 46 4.24 4.20 -1.61
N THR A 47 3.71 3.41 -0.68
CA THR A 47 3.18 3.92 0.58
C THR A 47 3.66 3.11 1.77
N THR A 48 3.63 3.73 2.94
CA THR A 48 3.90 3.03 4.19
C THR A 48 2.80 3.27 5.21
N ILE A 49 2.54 2.25 6.01
CA ILE A 49 1.69 2.33 7.20
C ILE A 49 2.51 1.98 8.44
N GLY A 50 2.33 2.73 9.51
CA GLY A 50 2.92 2.41 10.81
C GLY A 50 2.27 1.16 11.40
N PHE A 51 3.09 0.24 11.89
CA PHE A 51 2.67 -0.97 12.58
C PHE A 51 3.48 -1.14 13.86
N THR A 52 2.81 -1.19 15.00
CA THR A 52 3.43 -1.49 16.28
C THR A 52 3.39 -3.00 16.49
N ASP A 53 4.56 -3.64 16.61
CA ASP A 53 4.65 -5.05 16.96
C ASP A 53 4.05 -5.28 18.36
N PRO A 54 2.96 -6.04 18.48
CA PRO A 54 2.30 -6.27 19.78
C PRO A 54 3.17 -7.04 20.77
N THR A 55 4.23 -7.71 20.30
CA THR A 55 5.09 -8.57 21.13
C THR A 55 6.24 -7.78 21.74
N HIS A 56 6.88 -6.92 20.95
CA HIS A 56 8.10 -6.20 21.35
C HIS A 56 7.86 -4.70 21.56
N GLY A 57 6.69 -4.17 21.17
CA GLY A 57 6.37 -2.74 21.24
C GLY A 57 7.14 -1.88 20.24
N ASN A 58 7.89 -2.48 19.33
CA ASN A 58 8.65 -1.76 18.32
C ASN A 58 7.72 -1.27 17.21
N GLU A 59 7.86 -0.01 16.84
CA GLU A 59 7.19 0.54 15.67
C GLU A 59 7.99 0.25 14.41
N THR A 60 7.32 -0.26 13.39
CA THR A 60 7.90 -0.53 12.08
C THR A 60 6.95 -0.07 10.99
N ASN A 61 7.51 0.39 9.88
CA ASN A 61 6.72 0.79 8.72
C ASN A 61 6.60 -0.39 7.76
N ILE A 62 5.37 -0.73 7.41
CA ILE A 62 5.08 -1.76 6.41
C ILE A 62 4.86 -1.09 5.06
N MET A 63 5.62 -1.52 4.07
CA MET A 63 5.47 -1.07 2.68
C MET A 63 4.20 -1.67 2.06
N ILE A 64 3.37 -0.82 1.47
CA ILE A 64 2.15 -1.17 0.76
C ILE A 64 2.16 -0.44 -0.59
N LYS A 65 1.79 -1.14 -1.65
CA LYS A 65 1.52 -0.48 -2.95
C LYS A 65 0.10 0.03 -2.92
N ALA A 66 -0.14 1.30 -3.22
CA ALA A 66 -1.50 1.82 -3.37
C ALA A 66 -1.82 2.08 -4.84
N ASN A 67 -2.97 1.61 -5.29
CA ASN A 67 -3.50 1.85 -6.62
C ASN A 67 -4.85 2.55 -6.51
N CYS A 68 -4.91 3.83 -6.86
CA CYS A 68 -6.17 4.59 -6.84
C CYS A 68 -6.61 4.91 -8.27
N TYR A 69 -7.89 4.77 -8.57
CA TYR A 69 -8.45 5.24 -9.84
C TYR A 69 -8.95 6.67 -9.68
N GLY A 70 -8.54 7.56 -10.58
CA GLY A 70 -8.92 8.96 -10.52
C GLY A 70 -8.44 9.74 -11.74
N SER A 71 -8.25 11.04 -11.54
CA SER A 71 -7.76 11.97 -12.55
C SER A 71 -6.34 12.47 -12.22
N VAL A 72 -5.63 12.98 -13.23
CA VAL A 72 -4.30 13.61 -13.04
C VAL A 72 -4.34 14.73 -11.98
N PRO A 73 -5.31 15.67 -11.98
CA PRO A 73 -5.38 16.70 -10.95
C PRO A 73 -5.67 16.18 -9.54
N SER A 74 -6.33 15.01 -9.41
CA SER A 74 -6.62 14.42 -8.11
C SER A 74 -5.52 13.49 -7.61
N ALA A 75 -4.48 13.23 -8.41
CA ALA A 75 -3.41 12.29 -8.08
C ALA A 75 -2.74 12.63 -6.75
N LEU A 76 -2.49 11.61 -5.94
CA LEU A 76 -1.80 11.77 -4.65
C LEU A 76 -0.37 12.26 -4.87
N GLN A 77 0.07 13.15 -3.99
CA GLN A 77 1.41 13.71 -4.02
C GLN A 77 2.35 12.90 -3.13
N ALA A 78 3.61 12.78 -3.55
CA ALA A 78 4.66 12.24 -2.69
C ALA A 78 4.94 13.18 -1.51
N ASP A 79 5.54 12.64 -0.44
CA ASP A 79 5.90 13.33 0.80
C ASP A 79 4.69 13.93 1.54
N LYS A 80 3.52 13.30 1.36
CA LYS A 80 2.26 13.65 2.03
C LYS A 80 1.65 12.42 2.68
N VAL A 81 0.90 12.66 3.75
CA VAL A 81 0.10 11.62 4.40
C VAL A 81 -1.36 11.79 4.03
N TYR A 82 -1.98 10.70 3.61
CA TYR A 82 -3.39 10.66 3.25
C TYR A 82 -4.13 9.62 4.08
N ILE A 83 -5.36 9.94 4.48
CA ILE A 83 -6.32 8.90 4.85
C ILE A 83 -6.74 8.19 3.57
N LEU A 84 -6.43 6.89 3.48
CA LEU A 84 -6.86 6.04 2.38
C LEU A 84 -7.94 5.07 2.87
N HIS A 85 -8.88 4.78 1.99
CA HIS A 85 -9.90 3.75 2.17
C HIS A 85 -9.88 2.81 0.96
N GLY A 86 -9.95 1.51 1.19
CA GLY A 86 -9.95 0.55 0.08
C GLY A 86 -9.87 -0.90 0.48
N ARG A 87 -9.53 -1.72 -0.53
CA ARG A 87 -9.36 -3.18 -0.39
C ARG A 87 -7.87 -3.54 -0.46
N LEU A 88 -7.34 -4.06 0.63
CA LEU A 88 -5.99 -4.62 0.69
C LEU A 88 -6.01 -6.07 0.20
N ILE A 89 -5.14 -6.37 -0.75
CA ILE A 89 -4.88 -7.72 -1.24
C ILE A 89 -3.41 -8.04 -0.99
N ALA A 90 -3.15 -8.87 0.01
CA ALA A 90 -1.84 -9.49 0.20
C ALA A 90 -1.73 -10.69 -0.75
N ARG A 91 -0.81 -10.68 -1.69
CA ARG A 91 -0.58 -11.86 -2.53
C ARG A 91 0.28 -12.86 -1.76
N ASN A 92 0.08 -14.16 -1.99
CA ASN A 92 0.93 -15.21 -1.40
C ASN A 92 2.24 -15.34 -2.21
N GLU A 93 2.89 -14.20 -2.44
CA GLU A 93 4.10 -13.99 -3.23
C GLU A 93 5.01 -13.07 -2.41
N ASP A 94 6.31 -13.07 -2.69
CA ASP A 94 7.28 -12.17 -2.04
C ASP A 94 7.20 -10.76 -2.65
N ALA A 95 6.02 -10.15 -2.53
CA ALA A 95 5.69 -8.85 -3.07
C ALA A 95 4.87 -8.04 -2.06
N PRO A 96 5.04 -6.71 -2.01
CA PRO A 96 4.24 -5.88 -1.12
C PRO A 96 2.73 -6.07 -1.37
N PRO A 97 1.90 -6.07 -0.31
CA PRO A 97 0.45 -6.02 -0.45
C PRO A 97 0.01 -4.82 -1.29
N VAL A 98 -1.09 -4.99 -2.03
CA VAL A 98 -1.65 -3.92 -2.86
C VAL A 98 -2.98 -3.45 -2.27
N LEU A 99 -3.07 -2.17 -1.94
CA LEU A 99 -4.29 -1.47 -1.57
C LEU A 99 -4.93 -0.87 -2.82
N PHE A 100 -6.14 -1.32 -3.16
CA PHE A 100 -6.97 -0.68 -4.17
C PHE A 100 -7.83 0.38 -3.48
N CYS A 101 -7.45 1.64 -3.63
CA CYS A 101 -8.03 2.78 -2.92
C CYS A 101 -9.12 3.49 -3.73
N GLU A 102 -10.12 3.99 -3.00
CA GLU A 102 -11.17 4.86 -3.52
C GLU A 102 -10.72 6.31 -3.42
N GLN A 103 -10.46 6.95 -4.56
CA GLN A 103 -9.83 8.29 -4.58
C GLN A 103 -10.75 9.40 -4.05
N GLU A 104 -12.07 9.27 -4.22
CA GLU A 104 -13.07 10.27 -3.83
C GLU A 104 -13.16 10.50 -2.32
N VAL A 105 -12.71 9.53 -1.52
CA VAL A 105 -12.75 9.57 -0.05
C VAL A 105 -11.36 9.76 0.56
N THR A 106 -10.34 10.05 -0.26
CA THR A 106 -9.00 10.34 0.24
C THR A 106 -8.91 11.74 0.84
N LEU A 107 -8.19 11.88 1.95
CA LEU A 107 -8.00 13.15 2.63
C LEU A 107 -6.52 13.38 2.93
N ASN A 108 -5.95 14.47 2.42
CA ASN A 108 -4.60 14.90 2.81
C ASN A 108 -4.63 15.42 4.25
N ILE A 109 -3.82 14.84 5.14
CA ILE A 109 -3.73 15.23 6.55
C ILE A 109 -2.43 15.94 6.91
N GLY A 110 -1.48 16.06 5.98
CA GLY A 110 -0.25 16.83 6.18
C GLY A 110 0.97 16.28 5.44
N ASP A 111 2.12 16.86 5.77
CA ASP A 111 3.43 16.45 5.27
C ASP A 111 3.99 15.24 6.02
N SER A 112 4.65 14.34 5.31
CA SER A 112 5.29 13.15 5.88
C SER A 112 6.34 13.51 6.92
N SER A 113 7.05 14.62 6.73
CA SER A 113 8.06 15.14 7.67
C SER A 113 7.50 15.40 9.07
N THR A 114 6.21 15.72 9.18
CA THR A 114 5.55 16.03 10.44
C THR A 114 4.92 14.78 11.06
N TYR A 115 4.56 13.81 10.22
CA TYR A 115 3.85 12.60 10.64
C TYR A 115 4.74 11.60 11.38
N ILE A 116 6.04 11.50 11.01
CA ILE A 116 7.02 10.65 11.69
C ILE A 116 7.16 10.99 13.20
N TYR A 117 6.81 12.21 13.62
CA TYR A 117 6.96 12.66 15.01
C TYR A 117 5.68 12.55 15.85
N LEU A 118 4.54 12.15 15.28
CA LEU A 118 3.24 12.22 15.97
C LEU A 118 2.79 10.90 16.61
N ILE A 119 3.57 9.82 16.47
CA ILE A 119 3.26 8.48 17.01
C ILE A 119 4.10 8.16 18.28
N CYS A 120 4.79 9.15 18.84
CA CYS A 120 5.50 9.03 20.13
C CYS A 120 4.57 9.23 21.34
#